data_AF-A0A3D4PAS5-F1
#
_entry.id   AF-A0A3D4PAS5-F1
#
_cell.length_a   1.000
_cell.length_b   1.000
_cell.length_c   1.000
_cell.angle_alpha   90.00
_cell.angle_beta   90.00
_cell.angle_gamma   90.00
#
_symmetry.space_group_name_H-M   'P 1'
#
loop_
_entity.id
_entity.type
_entity.pdbx_description
1 polymer ?
#
loop_
_entity_poly.entity_id
_entity_poly.type
_entity_poly.pdbx_seq_one_letter_code
_entity_poly.pdbx_strand_id
1 'polypeptide(L)'
;GHQLFGATWSSRSYASIGDDPRLAITPVGIPQQTGSWSAYWNFDQYLVYDKGCCTEEARGWGVFGRAGMADDATSPLEYFLSFGIGGDSMIRGREKDY
;
A
#
# COMPACT_ATOMS: atom_id res chain seq x y z
N GLY A 1 0.10 -17.50 -2.14
CA GLY A 1 0.04 -16.05 -1.95
C GLY A 1 0.91 -15.66 -0.80
N HIS A 2 1.16 -14.36 -0.67
CA HIS A 2 1.96 -13.78 0.39
C HIS A 2 1.14 -12.79 1.21
N GLN A 3 1.49 -12.70 2.49
CA GLN A 3 0.92 -11.78 3.45
C GLN A 3 2.09 -11.11 4.17
N LEU A 4 2.18 -9.80 4.09
CA LEU A 4 3.23 -9.02 4.73
C LEU A 4 2.58 -7.95 5.60
N PHE A 5 2.83 -8.03 6.90
CA PHE A 5 2.48 -6.99 7.86
C PHE A 5 3.76 -6.29 8.30
N GLY A 6 3.73 -4.97 8.39
CA GLY A 6 4.87 -4.19 8.85
C GLY A 6 4.42 -2.96 9.62
N ALA A 7 5.30 -2.48 10.48
CA ALA A 7 5.13 -1.23 11.18
C ALA A 7 6.47 -0.51 11.25
N THR A 8 6.43 0.82 11.28
CA THR A 8 7.60 1.67 11.44
C THR A 8 7.36 2.68 12.54
N TRP A 9 8.44 3.06 13.21
CA TRP A 9 8.46 4.09 14.24
C TRP A 9 9.69 4.98 14.04
N SER A 10 9.50 6.28 14.21
CA SER A 10 10.58 7.27 14.21
C SER A 10 10.49 8.10 15.49
N SER A 11 11.61 8.27 16.20
CA SER A 11 11.71 9.14 17.37
C SER A 11 12.06 10.59 17.03
N ARG A 12 12.14 10.94 15.73
CA ARG A 12 12.45 12.31 15.29
C ARG A 12 11.27 13.25 15.55
N SER A 13 11.57 14.55 15.54
CA SER A 13 10.55 15.61 15.54
C SER A 13 10.19 16.00 14.11
N TYR A 14 8.88 16.13 13.85
CA TYR A 14 8.28 16.47 12.57
C TYR A 14 7.37 17.69 12.72
N ALA A 15 7.03 18.34 11.60
CA ALA A 15 5.98 19.36 11.61
C ALA A 15 4.63 18.74 11.96
N SER A 16 3.89 19.38 12.86
CA SER A 16 2.50 19.03 13.17
C SER A 16 1.61 19.39 11.98
N ILE A 17 0.82 18.43 11.51
CA ILE A 17 -0.14 18.57 10.40
C ILE A 17 -1.59 18.67 10.94
N GLY A 18 -1.84 18.19 12.16
CA GLY A 18 -3.17 18.17 12.77
C GLY A 18 -3.68 19.53 13.29
N ASP A 19 -2.81 20.53 13.37
CA ASP A 19 -3.19 21.90 13.74
C ASP A 19 -3.72 22.68 12.52
N ASP A 20 -4.68 23.61 12.74
CA ASP A 20 -5.26 24.42 11.65
C ASP A 20 -4.14 25.03 10.77
N PRO A 21 -4.08 24.70 9.47
CA PRO A 21 -3.00 25.16 8.58
C PRO A 21 -2.98 26.68 8.41
N ARG A 22 -4.05 27.40 8.78
CA ARG A 22 -4.11 28.87 8.81
C ARG A 22 -3.41 29.48 10.03
N LEU A 23 -3.17 28.67 11.06
CA LEU A 23 -2.42 29.03 12.27
C LEU A 23 -0.96 28.54 12.23
N ALA A 24 -0.57 27.76 11.21
CA ALA A 24 0.73 27.05 11.17
C ALA A 24 1.97 27.95 10.98
N ILE A 25 1.80 29.19 10.50
CA ILE A 25 2.88 30.18 10.48
C ILE A 25 2.62 31.17 11.62
N THR A 26 2.95 30.75 12.83
CA THR A 26 3.01 31.69 13.95
C THR A 26 4.33 32.47 13.87
N PRO A 27 4.43 33.67 14.50
CA PRO A 27 5.72 34.36 14.69
C PRO A 27 6.78 33.51 15.41
N VAL A 28 6.36 32.40 16.03
CA VAL A 28 7.17 31.48 16.82
C VAL A 28 7.60 30.21 16.05
N GLY A 29 7.16 30.04 14.79
CA GLY A 29 7.52 28.91 13.93
C GLY A 29 6.38 27.91 13.66
N ILE A 30 6.75 26.77 13.03
CA ILE A 30 5.84 25.65 12.72
C ILE A 30 5.76 24.73 13.94
N PRO A 31 4.56 24.43 14.49
CA PRO A 31 4.42 23.48 15.59
C PRO A 31 5.07 22.13 15.27
N GLN A 32 5.70 21.51 16.27
CA GLN A 32 6.42 20.24 16.09
C GLN A 32 5.79 19.13 16.93
N GLN A 33 5.76 17.93 16.36
CA GLN A 33 5.38 16.69 17.04
C GLN A 33 6.60 15.77 17.11
N THR A 34 6.85 15.18 18.28
CA THR A 34 7.91 14.18 18.46
C THR A 34 7.33 12.79 18.40
N GLY A 35 7.95 11.93 17.60
CA GLY A 35 7.40 10.60 17.33
C GLY A 35 6.54 10.60 16.07
N SER A 36 6.65 9.54 15.29
CA SER A 36 5.74 9.27 14.17
C SER A 36 5.75 7.77 13.91
N TRP A 37 4.62 7.23 13.49
CA TRP A 37 4.45 5.81 13.23
C TRP A 37 3.70 5.56 11.92
N SER A 38 3.90 4.37 11.37
CA SER A 38 3.03 3.85 10.32
C SER A 38 2.90 2.35 10.43
N ALA A 39 1.81 1.81 9.92
CA ALA A 39 1.59 0.38 9.78
C ALA A 39 1.06 0.09 8.39
N TYR A 40 1.40 -1.08 7.85
CA TYR A 40 0.94 -1.50 6.54
C TYR A 40 0.71 -3.00 6.47
N TRP A 41 -0.15 -3.37 5.55
CA TRP A 41 -0.46 -4.73 5.16
C TRP A 41 -0.42 -4.82 3.63
N ASN A 42 0.42 -5.70 3.11
CA ASN A 42 0.49 -6.02 1.68
C ASN A 42 0.14 -7.49 1.47
N PHE A 43 -0.61 -7.77 0.42
CA PHE A 43 -0.93 -9.14 0.05
C PHE A 43 -0.98 -9.36 -1.46
N ASP A 44 -0.74 -10.61 -1.84
CA ASP A 44 -1.03 -11.16 -3.16
C ASP A 44 -1.55 -12.59 -3.01
N GLN A 45 -2.52 -12.96 -3.85
CA GLN A 45 -3.11 -14.29 -3.81
C GLN A 45 -3.62 -14.67 -5.20
N TYR A 46 -3.09 -15.77 -5.75
CA TYR A 46 -3.71 -16.46 -6.88
C TYR A 46 -5.02 -17.11 -6.44
N LEU A 47 -6.08 -16.86 -7.21
CA LEU A 47 -7.42 -17.40 -6.97
C LEU A 47 -7.79 -18.46 -8.02
N VAL A 48 -7.40 -18.22 -9.27
CA VAL A 48 -7.56 -19.15 -10.39
C VAL A 48 -6.17 -19.55 -10.85
N TYR A 49 -5.93 -20.85 -10.98
CA TYR A 49 -4.65 -21.39 -11.43
C TYR A 49 -4.87 -22.65 -12.25
N ASP A 50 -4.56 -22.58 -13.54
CA ASP A 50 -4.37 -23.70 -14.43
C ASP A 50 -2.91 -24.15 -14.32
N LYS A 51 -2.71 -25.45 -14.08
CA LYS A 51 -1.37 -26.07 -13.99
C LYS A 51 -0.72 -26.30 -15.36
N GLY A 52 -1.40 -25.94 -16.45
CA GLY A 52 -0.90 -26.13 -17.81
C GLY A 52 -1.12 -27.55 -18.33
N CYS A 53 -2.06 -28.30 -17.75
CA CYS A 53 -2.36 -29.67 -18.20
C CYS A 53 -2.86 -29.69 -19.66
N CYS A 54 -3.54 -28.62 -20.09
CA CYS A 54 -4.10 -28.48 -21.43
C CYS A 54 -3.36 -27.44 -22.31
N THR A 55 -2.49 -26.61 -21.73
CA THR A 55 -1.86 -25.44 -22.39
C THR A 55 -0.34 -25.43 -22.31
N GLU A 56 0.29 -26.44 -21.72
CA GLU A 56 1.75 -26.59 -21.48
C GLU A 56 2.39 -25.50 -20.59
N GLU A 57 1.69 -24.41 -20.30
CA GLU A 57 2.09 -23.32 -19.41
C GLU A 57 1.09 -23.14 -18.27
N ALA A 58 1.61 -22.93 -17.06
CA ALA A 58 0.78 -22.57 -15.92
C ALA A 58 0.27 -21.14 -16.07
N ARG A 59 -1.04 -20.95 -15.86
CA ARG A 59 -1.71 -19.65 -16.03
C ARG A 59 -2.67 -19.39 -14.91
N GLY A 60 -2.90 -18.13 -14.56
CA GLY A 60 -3.81 -17.84 -13.46
C GLY A 60 -4.14 -16.38 -13.30
N TRP A 61 -5.12 -16.15 -12.45
CA TRP A 61 -5.55 -14.82 -12.04
C TRP A 61 -5.56 -14.75 -10.53
N GLY A 62 -5.19 -13.59 -10.01
CA GLY A 62 -5.10 -13.33 -8.60
C GLY A 62 -5.52 -11.92 -8.26
N VAL A 63 -5.58 -11.69 -6.96
CA VAL A 63 -5.80 -10.38 -6.37
C VAL A 63 -4.55 -9.96 -5.64
N PHE A 64 -4.32 -8.66 -5.62
CA PHE A 64 -3.26 -8.06 -4.82
C PHE A 64 -3.76 -6.77 -4.20
N GLY A 65 -3.19 -6.41 -3.06
CA GLY A 65 -3.58 -5.19 -2.39
C GLY A 65 -2.59 -4.75 -1.35
N ARG A 66 -2.75 -3.49 -0.96
CA ARG A 66 -1.97 -2.83 0.07
C ARG A 66 -2.89 -1.90 0.85
N ALA A 67 -2.85 -2.01 2.16
CA ALA A 67 -3.48 -1.07 3.08
C ALA A 67 -2.38 -0.48 3.96
N GLY A 68 -2.43 0.83 4.19
CA GLY A 68 -1.50 1.54 5.04
C GLY A 68 -2.24 2.54 5.91
N MET A 69 -1.77 2.70 7.13
CA MET A 69 -2.17 3.77 8.03
C MET A 69 -0.93 4.43 8.62
N ALA A 70 -0.98 5.73 8.82
CA ALA A 70 0.09 6.49 9.43
C ALA A 70 -0.47 7.51 10.42
N ASP A 71 0.41 7.99 11.28
CA ASP A 71 0.13 9.06 12.23
C ASP A 71 -0.37 10.33 11.52
N ASP A 72 -1.64 10.70 11.75
CA ASP A 72 -2.33 11.83 11.12
C ASP A 72 -1.69 13.18 11.47
N ALA A 73 -1.04 13.25 12.62
CA ALA A 73 -0.42 14.48 13.09
C ALA A 73 0.95 14.75 12.46
N THR A 74 1.56 13.75 11.80
CA THR A 74 2.92 13.87 11.20
C THR A 74 3.02 13.40 9.76
N SER A 75 2.00 12.70 9.25
CA SER A 75 1.92 12.21 7.87
C SER A 75 0.78 12.91 7.12
N PRO A 76 1.01 13.45 5.91
CA PRO A 76 -0.07 14.00 5.08
C PRO A 76 -0.97 12.91 4.47
N LEU A 77 -0.59 11.63 4.60
CA LEU A 77 -1.35 10.46 4.18
C LEU A 77 -1.65 9.62 5.41
N GLU A 78 -2.83 9.83 6.00
CA GLU A 78 -3.32 9.05 7.16
C GLU A 78 -3.69 7.62 6.74
N TYR A 79 -4.34 7.46 5.58
CA TYR A 79 -4.74 6.16 5.06
C TYR A 79 -4.34 6.00 3.59
N PHE A 80 -3.92 4.79 3.25
CA PHE A 80 -3.66 4.37 1.88
C PHE A 80 -4.33 3.03 1.61
N LEU A 81 -5.05 2.93 0.50
CA LEU A 81 -5.61 1.66 0.04
C LEU A 81 -5.37 1.51 -1.45
N SER A 82 -4.81 0.37 -1.84
CA SER A 82 -4.73 -0.06 -3.23
C SER A 82 -5.17 -1.51 -3.33
N PHE A 83 -5.92 -1.82 -4.38
CA PHE A 83 -6.38 -3.16 -4.67
C PHE A 83 -6.41 -3.34 -6.18
N GLY A 84 -6.04 -4.52 -6.64
CA GLY A 84 -5.99 -4.84 -8.05
C GLY A 84 -6.19 -6.32 -8.31
N ILE A 85 -6.48 -6.61 -9.56
CA ILE A 85 -6.58 -7.94 -10.13
C ILE A 85 -5.51 -8.03 -11.21
N GLY A 86 -4.80 -9.14 -11.26
CA GLY A 86 -3.77 -9.38 -12.28
C GLY A 86 -3.67 -10.86 -12.59
N GLY A 87 -3.22 -11.18 -13.80
CA GLY A 87 -3.12 -12.56 -14.27
C GLY A 87 -2.72 -12.63 -15.73
N ASP A 88 -2.64 -13.85 -16.24
CA ASP A 88 -2.29 -14.13 -17.63
C ASP A 88 -3.46 -13.87 -18.58
N SER A 89 -3.20 -13.41 -19.80
CA SER A 89 -4.23 -13.25 -20.82
C SER A 89 -5.01 -14.55 -21.09
N MET A 90 -6.34 -14.45 -21.05
CA MET A 90 -7.26 -15.56 -21.37
C MET A 90 -7.57 -15.68 -22.87
N ILE A 91 -6.99 -14.81 -23.70
CA ILE A 91 -7.26 -14.76 -25.14
C ILE A 91 -6.34 -15.75 -25.86
N ARG A 92 -6.96 -16.70 -26.59
CA ARG A 92 -6.22 -17.67 -27.42
C ARG A 92 -5.37 -16.94 -28.48
N GLY A 93 -4.11 -17.34 -28.60
CA GLY A 93 -3.09 -16.73 -29.46
C GLY A 93 -2.40 -15.50 -28.85
N ARG A 94 -2.77 -15.09 -27.63
CA ARG A 94 -2.19 -13.95 -26.91
C ARG A 94 -1.76 -14.34 -25.49
N GLU A 95 -1.31 -15.57 -25.33
CA GLU A 95 -1.04 -16.20 -24.04
C GLU A 95 0.12 -15.55 -23.26
N LYS A 96 0.95 -14.73 -23.94
CA LYS A 96 2.10 -14.04 -23.35
C LYS A 96 1.82 -12.59 -22.93
N ASP A 97 0.58 -12.14 -23.08
CA ASP A 97 0.16 -10.81 -22.63
C ASP A 97 -0.30 -10.83 -21.17
N TYR A 98 -0.23 -9.66 -20.53
CA TYR A 98 -0.64 -9.39 -19.15
C TYR A 98 -1.61 -8.21 -19.06
#